data_AF-A0A6G1INH5-F1
#
_entry.id   AF-A0A6G1INH5-F1
#
_cell.length_a   1.000
_cell.length_b   1.000
_cell.length_c   1.000
_cell.angle_alpha   90.00
_cell.angle_beta   90.00
_cell.angle_gamma   90.00
#
_symmetry.space_group_name_H-M   'P 1'
#
loop_
_entity.id
_entity.type
_entity.pdbx_description
1 polymer ?
#
loop_
_entity_poly.entity_id
_entity_poly.type
_entity_poly.pdbx_seq_one_letter_code
_entity_poly.pdbx_strand_id
1 'polypeptide(L)'
;VGAGTGSMTSHILSAFQEREERTGGIAISEYVYTDISPAFFENAKDKFYNFRDRMSFKTLDLELDITAQGFEAGSYDVVFAGSVLHATKNLVATLHNIRRVLKPGGQI
;
A
#
# COMPACT_ATOMS: atom_id res chain seq x y z
N VAL A 1 0.27 -3.22 0.88
CA VAL A 1 -0.65 -4.26 1.38
C VAL A 1 -0.02 -5.00 2.53
N GLY A 2 -0.80 -5.39 3.54
CA GLY A 2 -0.28 -6.05 4.75
C GLY A 2 0.75 -5.21 5.49
N ALA A 3 0.50 -3.92 5.62
CA ALA A 3 1.50 -2.98 6.10
C ALA A 3 1.79 -3.15 7.61
N GLY A 4 0.90 -3.80 8.38
CA GLY A 4 1.09 -4.14 9.78
C GLY A 4 1.42 -2.91 10.62
N THR A 5 2.57 -2.93 11.30
CA THR A 5 3.12 -1.83 12.11
C THR A 5 3.88 -0.76 11.29
N GLY A 6 3.93 -0.92 9.97
CA GLY A 6 4.49 0.07 9.05
C GLY A 6 6.02 0.04 8.96
N SER A 7 6.67 -1.08 9.27
CA SER A 7 8.12 -1.22 9.16
C SER A 7 8.61 -0.96 7.73
N MET A 8 8.11 -1.72 6.74
CA MET A 8 8.44 -1.50 5.33
C MET A 8 7.98 -0.11 4.84
N THR A 9 6.78 0.32 5.25
CA THR A 9 6.26 1.66 4.93
C THR A 9 7.23 2.76 5.34
N SER A 10 7.88 2.64 6.50
CA SER A 10 8.85 3.64 6.98
C SER A 10 10.01 3.79 6.00
N HIS A 11 10.60 2.69 5.53
CA HIS A 11 11.70 2.71 4.57
C HIS A 11 11.27 3.27 3.20
N ILE A 12 10.09 2.89 2.73
CA ILE A 12 9.55 3.38 1.44
C ILE A 12 9.36 4.90 1.49
N LEU A 13 8.72 5.41 2.55
CA LEU A 13 8.44 6.83 2.70
C LEU A 13 9.71 7.66 2.85
N SER A 14 10.72 7.18 3.56
CA SER A 14 12.03 7.83 3.65
C SER A 14 12.72 7.91 2.29
N ALA A 15 12.68 6.84 1.48
CA ALA A 15 13.25 6.85 0.14
C ALA A 15 12.53 7.84 -0.80
N PHE A 16 11.21 7.98 -0.67
CA PHE A 16 10.47 9.02 -1.39
C PHE A 16 10.87 10.42 -0.94
N GLN A 17 10.95 10.69 0.37
CA GLN A 17 11.40 11.99 0.89
C GLN A 17 12.79 12.37 0.37
N GLU A 18 13.77 11.45 0.45
CA GLU A 18 15.12 11.69 -0.06
C GLU A 18 15.10 12.04 -1.56
N ARG A 19 14.26 11.36 -2.34
CA ARG A 19 14.09 11.67 -3.77
C ARG A 19 13.43 13.04 -3.98
N GLU A 20 12.42 13.39 -3.20
CA GLU A 20 11.74 14.69 -3.27
C GLU A 20 12.72 15.82 -2.93
N GLU A 21 13.51 15.67 -1.87
CA GLU A 21 14.56 16.63 -1.48
C GLU A 21 15.62 16.80 -2.57
N ARG A 22 16.07 15.70 -3.17
CA ARG A 22 17.11 15.73 -4.22
C ARG A 22 16.62 16.34 -5.54
N THR A 23 15.35 16.15 -5.88
CA THR A 23 14.82 16.52 -7.21
C THR A 23 13.92 17.75 -7.20
N GLY A 24 13.42 18.16 -6.05
CA GLY A 24 12.41 19.22 -5.91
C GLY A 24 11.02 18.84 -6.45
N GLY A 25 10.85 17.63 -6.97
CA GLY A 25 9.58 17.14 -7.53
C GLY A 25 8.87 16.17 -6.59
N ILE A 26 7.56 16.00 -6.79
CA ILE A 26 6.74 15.04 -6.03
C ILE A 26 7.11 13.61 -6.49
N ALA A 27 7.54 12.77 -5.56
CA ALA A 27 7.85 11.36 -5.81
C ALA A 27 6.60 10.48 -5.64
N ILE A 28 5.65 10.93 -4.83
CA ILE A 28 4.41 10.21 -4.53
C ILE A 28 3.23 11.17 -4.38
N SER A 29 2.15 10.93 -5.13
CA SER A 29 0.90 11.71 -5.04
C SER A 29 -0.08 11.14 -4.02
N GLU A 30 -0.16 9.81 -3.89
CA GLU A 30 -1.06 9.11 -2.98
C GLU A 30 -0.39 7.82 -2.46
N TYR A 31 -0.58 7.51 -1.18
CA TYR A 31 -0.18 6.25 -0.54
C TYR A 31 -1.36 5.65 0.24
N VAL A 32 -1.83 4.47 -0.17
CA VAL A 32 -2.91 3.77 0.56
C VAL A 32 -2.31 2.72 1.48
N TYR A 33 -2.34 3.00 2.77
CA TYR A 33 -1.91 2.08 3.82
C TYR A 33 -3.01 1.04 4.08
N THR A 34 -2.69 -0.24 3.85
CA THR A 34 -3.67 -1.31 4.00
C THR A 34 -3.18 -2.47 4.84
N ASP A 35 -4.10 -3.05 5.59
CA ASP A 35 -3.92 -4.27 6.37
C ASP A 35 -5.26 -4.98 6.51
N ILE A 36 -5.27 -6.29 6.80
CA ILE A 36 -6.51 -7.02 7.07
C ILE A 36 -7.18 -6.52 8.36
N SER A 37 -6.36 -6.08 9.33
CA SER A 37 -6.83 -5.58 10.61
C SER A 37 -6.57 -4.07 10.76
N PRO A 38 -7.56 -3.28 11.21
CA PRO A 38 -7.34 -1.86 11.49
C PRO A 38 -6.54 -1.59 12.78
N ALA A 39 -6.16 -2.63 13.53
CA ALA A 39 -5.53 -2.52 14.85
C ALA A 39 -4.27 -1.65 14.89
N PHE A 40 -3.58 -1.48 13.76
CA PHE A 40 -2.36 -0.68 13.66
C PHE A 40 -2.57 0.72 13.09
N PHE A 41 -3.78 1.08 12.65
CA PHE A 41 -4.00 2.30 11.88
C PHE A 41 -3.79 3.57 12.70
N GLU A 42 -4.25 3.64 13.95
CA GLU A 42 -4.05 4.83 14.78
C GLU A 42 -2.57 5.09 15.05
N ASN A 43 -1.83 4.06 15.48
CA ASN A 43 -0.38 4.16 15.66
C ASN A 43 0.35 4.55 14.35
N ALA A 44 -0.12 4.04 13.21
CA ALA A 44 0.46 4.37 11.91
C ALA A 44 0.13 5.81 11.48
N LYS A 45 -1.06 6.33 11.76
CA LYS A 45 -1.43 7.73 11.52
C LYS A 45 -0.52 8.68 12.29
N ASP A 46 -0.28 8.39 13.56
CA ASP A 46 0.64 9.18 14.39
C ASP A 46 2.07 9.10 13.85
N LYS A 47 2.53 7.89 13.53
CA LYS A 47 3.88 7.65 13.00
C LYS A 47 4.14 8.32 11.66
N PHE A 48 3.14 8.36 10.78
CA PHE A 48 3.24 8.89 9.42
C PHE A 48 2.52 10.24 9.26
N TYR A 49 2.35 11.00 10.34
CA TYR A 49 1.63 12.27 10.35
C TYR A 49 2.14 13.29 9.30
N ASN A 50 3.44 13.25 9.00
CA ASN A 50 4.05 14.10 7.97
C ASN A 50 3.55 13.81 6.54
N PHE A 51 2.90 12.66 6.32
CA PHE A 51 2.33 12.24 5.04
C PHE A 51 0.81 12.27 5.01
N ARG A 52 0.14 12.78 6.07
CA ARG A 52 -1.32 12.72 6.22
C ARG A 52 -2.11 13.28 5.04
N ASP A 53 -1.56 14.27 4.32
CA ASP A 53 -2.22 14.91 3.18
C ASP A 53 -2.19 14.04 1.91
N ARG A 54 -1.33 13.01 1.89
CA ARG A 54 -1.12 12.08 0.77
C ARG A 54 -1.35 10.62 1.17
N MET A 55 -1.72 10.35 2.41
CA MET A 55 -1.85 9.00 2.94
C MET A 55 -3.27 8.73 3.41
N SER A 56 -3.84 7.63 2.94
CA SER A 56 -5.14 7.11 3.41
C SER A 56 -4.96 5.73 4.02
N PHE A 57 -5.91 5.32 4.87
CA PHE A 57 -5.89 4.05 5.58
C PHE A 57 -7.16 3.28 5.26
N LYS A 58 -7.01 2.01 4.89
CA LYS A 58 -8.15 1.17 4.50
C LYS A 58 -7.88 -0.30 4.76
N THR A 59 -8.87 -1.03 5.27
CA THR A 59 -8.75 -2.47 5.42
C THR A 59 -8.72 -3.17 4.07
N LEU A 60 -7.92 -4.22 3.94
CA LEU A 60 -7.83 -5.04 2.74
C LEU A 60 -7.51 -6.49 3.11
N ASP A 61 -8.42 -7.39 2.76
CA ASP A 61 -8.18 -8.82 2.72
C ASP A 61 -7.80 -9.22 1.28
N LEU A 62 -6.58 -9.74 1.11
CA LEU A 62 -6.05 -10.17 -0.19
C LEU A 62 -6.68 -11.47 -0.71
N GLU A 63 -7.35 -12.24 0.15
CA GLU A 63 -8.05 -13.48 -0.23
C GLU A 63 -9.41 -13.20 -0.88
N LEU A 64 -9.94 -11.99 -0.73
CA LEU A 64 -11.24 -11.57 -1.24
C LEU A 64 -11.10 -10.70 -2.49
N ASP A 65 -12.19 -10.53 -3.23
CA ASP A 65 -12.20 -9.63 -4.39
C ASP A 65 -11.85 -8.20 -3.93
N ILE A 66 -10.74 -7.68 -4.44
CA ILE A 66 -10.21 -6.38 -4.06
C ILE A 66 -11.12 -5.22 -4.51
N THR A 67 -11.84 -5.38 -5.61
CA THR A 67 -12.75 -4.35 -6.15
C THR A 67 -14.03 -4.27 -5.33
N ALA A 68 -14.52 -5.42 -4.84
CA ALA A 68 -15.65 -5.48 -3.92
C ALA A 68 -15.35 -4.82 -2.56
N GLN A 69 -14.07 -4.66 -2.21
CA GLN A 69 -13.61 -3.93 -1.03
C GLN A 69 -13.43 -2.42 -1.30
N GLY A 70 -13.86 -1.94 -2.48
CA GLY A 70 -13.86 -0.55 -2.88
C GLY A 70 -12.49 -0.03 -3.32
N PHE A 71 -11.59 -0.89 -3.77
CA PHE A 71 -10.38 -0.46 -4.49
C PHE A 71 -10.69 -0.41 -5.98
N GLU A 72 -10.37 0.71 -6.62
CA GLU A 72 -10.60 0.88 -8.06
C GLU A 72 -9.63 0.00 -8.86
N ALA A 73 -10.11 -0.58 -9.96
CA ALA A 73 -9.29 -1.39 -10.85
C ALA A 73 -8.38 -0.50 -11.70
N GLY A 74 -7.14 -0.92 -11.92
CA GLY A 74 -6.19 -0.19 -12.76
C GLY A 74 -5.86 1.22 -12.29
N SER A 75 -5.90 1.50 -10.98
CA SER A 75 -5.70 2.83 -10.41
C SER A 75 -4.33 3.04 -9.77
N TYR A 76 -3.61 1.96 -9.42
CA TYR A 76 -2.31 2.05 -8.74
C TYR A 76 -1.13 1.77 -9.68
N ASP A 77 -0.06 2.56 -9.51
CA ASP A 77 1.19 2.38 -10.24
C ASP A 77 2.09 1.30 -9.60
N VAL A 78 2.09 1.21 -8.27
CA VAL A 78 2.92 0.28 -7.51
C VAL A 78 2.15 -0.29 -6.32
N VAL A 79 2.29 -1.60 -6.06
CA VAL A 79 1.80 -2.25 -4.84
C VAL A 79 2.96 -2.82 -4.03
N PHE A 80 3.23 -2.25 -2.87
CA PHE A 80 4.23 -2.79 -1.95
C PHE A 80 3.65 -3.92 -1.08
N ALA A 81 4.28 -5.08 -1.07
CA ALA A 81 3.86 -6.26 -0.28
C ALA A 81 5.01 -6.82 0.56
N GLY A 82 5.22 -6.28 1.76
CA GLY A 82 6.30 -6.70 2.67
C GLY A 82 5.91 -7.92 3.50
N SER A 83 6.49 -9.09 3.20
CA SER A 83 6.31 -10.32 3.99
C SER A 83 4.84 -10.66 4.31
N VAL A 84 3.93 -10.45 3.36
CA VAL A 84 2.48 -10.70 3.55
C VAL A 84 1.91 -11.76 2.61
N LEU A 85 2.38 -11.84 1.35
CA LEU A 85 1.73 -12.67 0.34
C LEU A 85 1.73 -14.18 0.69
N HIS A 86 2.78 -14.64 1.36
CA HIS A 86 2.93 -16.03 1.81
C HIS A 86 1.93 -16.45 2.88
N ALA A 87 1.29 -15.49 3.57
CA ALA A 87 0.28 -15.75 4.59
C ALA A 87 -1.12 -16.00 4.00
N THR A 88 -1.29 -15.90 2.68
CA THR A 88 -2.56 -16.18 2.00
C THR A 88 -2.66 -17.65 1.60
N LYS A 89 -3.87 -18.21 1.64
CA LYS A 89 -4.13 -19.64 1.31
C LYS A 89 -3.84 -19.99 -0.15
N ASN A 90 -4.04 -19.04 -1.06
CA ASN A 90 -3.84 -19.25 -2.49
C ASN A 90 -3.09 -18.07 -3.10
N LEU A 91 -1.78 -18.22 -3.25
CA LEU A 91 -0.90 -17.20 -3.80
C LEU A 91 -1.30 -16.77 -5.22
N VAL A 92 -1.75 -17.69 -6.06
CA VAL A 92 -2.16 -17.37 -7.45
C VAL A 92 -3.39 -16.48 -7.44
N ALA A 93 -4.39 -16.78 -6.61
CA ALA A 93 -5.58 -15.95 -6.45
C ALA A 93 -5.23 -14.57 -5.89
N THR A 94 -4.37 -14.52 -4.87
CA THR A 94 -3.85 -13.28 -4.28
C THR A 94 -3.16 -12.39 -5.32
N LEU A 95 -2.27 -12.96 -6.15
CA LEU A 95 -1.58 -12.21 -7.20
C LEU A 95 -2.55 -11.72 -8.29
N HIS A 96 -3.58 -12.50 -8.63
CA HIS A 96 -4.64 -12.02 -9.53
C HIS A 96 -5.41 -10.84 -8.95
N ASN A 97 -5.74 -10.87 -7.65
CA ASN A 97 -6.37 -9.73 -6.98
C ASN A 97 -5.48 -8.49 -7.05
N ILE A 98 -4.20 -8.60 -6.69
CA ILE A 98 -3.27 -7.45 -6.75
C ILE A 98 -3.12 -6.94 -8.19
N ARG A 99 -3.06 -7.83 -9.17
CA ARG A 99 -2.94 -7.43 -10.58
C ARG A 99 -4.13 -6.59 -11.05
N ARG A 100 -5.34 -6.80 -10.52
CA ARG A 100 -6.55 -6.06 -10.91
C ARG A 100 -6.48 -4.57 -10.57
N VAL A 101 -5.86 -4.21 -9.46
CA VAL A 101 -5.76 -2.80 -9.02
C VAL A 101 -4.59 -2.06 -9.68
N LEU A 102 -3.62 -2.80 -10.23
CA LEU A 102 -2.49 -2.22 -10.96
C LEU A 102 -2.89 -1.73 -12.35
N LYS A 103 -2.47 -0.50 -12.68
CA LYS A 103 -2.48 0.04 -14.05
C LYS A 103 -1.77 -0.90 -15.03
N PRO A 104 -2.06 -0.83 -16.34
CA PRO A 104 -1.18 -1.42 -17.35
C PRO A 104 0.27 -0.93 -17.15
N GLY A 105 1.21 -1.85 -16.93
CA GLY A 105 2.61 -1.53 -16.63
C GLY A 105 2.93 -1.28 -15.15
N GLY A 106 1.93 -1.31 -14.26
CA GLY A 106 2.14 -1.19 -12.82
C GLY A 106 2.90 -2.38 -12.23
N GLN A 107 3.56 -2.16 -11.10
CA GLN A 107 4.49 -3.11 -10.47
C GLN A 107 4.03 -3.59 -9.09
N ILE A 108 4.43 -4.81 -8.74
CA ILE A 108 4.32 -5.40 -7.39
C ILE A 108 5.71 -5.80 -6.90
#